data_AF-A0AAE1GPL1-F1
#
_entry.id   AF-A0AAE1GPL1-F1
#
_cell.length_a   1.000
_cell.length_b   1.000
_cell.length_c   1.000
_cell.angle_alpha   90.00
_cell.angle_beta   90.00
_cell.angle_gamma   90.00
#
_symmetry.space_group_name_H-M   'P 1'
#
loop_
_entity.id
_entity.type
_entity.pdbx_description
1 polymer ?
#
loop_
_entity_poly.entity_id
_entity_poly.type
_entity_poly.pdbx_seq_one_letter_code
_entity_poly.pdbx_strand_id
1 'polypeptide(L)'
;MARCLAAWPLPLLTVFAQLLFCTMGSTSIDCFKCVSVNGDNPACEDPFHNNHSLKMLESPCMGGRKGRDGVFPATACIKLDGRYTDTDESITVRACALDSGTLTTDTEIIRMSHCGSFYLENRYIRGCVQSCDDADGCNAAPRVLTVSGAALCLGLGAAAAGLLRWG
;
A
#
# COMPACT_ATOMS: atom_id res chain seq x y z
N MET A 1 23.96 -52.12 -24.95
CA MET A 1 24.80 -50.92 -24.76
C MET A 1 23.87 -49.71 -24.74
N ALA A 2 23.98 -48.92 -23.69
CA ALA A 2 23.06 -47.86 -23.31
C ALA A 2 23.07 -46.68 -24.31
N ARG A 3 21.90 -46.04 -24.46
CA ARG A 3 21.81 -44.64 -24.87
C ARG A 3 20.92 -43.92 -23.87
N CYS A 4 21.53 -43.46 -22.78
CA CYS A 4 21.00 -42.40 -21.94
C CYS A 4 21.00 -41.13 -22.79
N LEU A 5 19.85 -40.75 -23.36
CA LEU A 5 19.67 -39.45 -23.97
C LEU A 5 19.49 -38.44 -22.85
N ALA A 6 20.47 -37.55 -22.75
CA ALA A 6 20.57 -36.49 -21.77
C ALA A 6 19.33 -35.58 -21.80
N ALA A 7 18.59 -35.54 -20.68
CA ALA A 7 17.63 -34.48 -20.41
C ALA A 7 18.42 -33.17 -20.18
N TRP A 8 18.47 -32.33 -21.20
CA TRP A 8 19.06 -30.98 -21.18
C TRP A 8 18.29 -30.03 -20.25
N PRO A 9 18.91 -28.93 -19.75
CA PRO A 9 18.50 -28.17 -18.55
C PRO A 9 17.32 -27.20 -18.78
N LEU A 10 16.44 -27.53 -19.72
CA LEU A 10 15.24 -26.75 -20.08
C LEU A 10 14.36 -26.31 -18.88
N PRO A 11 14.06 -27.15 -17.87
CA PRO A 11 13.21 -26.72 -16.76
C PRO A 11 13.89 -25.69 -15.85
N LEU A 12 15.22 -25.73 -15.73
CA LEU A 12 15.98 -24.77 -14.93
C LEU A 12 16.03 -23.39 -15.59
N LEU A 13 16.15 -23.34 -16.91
CA LEU A 13 16.16 -22.08 -17.67
C LEU A 13 14.78 -21.39 -17.62
N THR A 14 13.69 -22.17 -17.68
CA THR A 14 12.32 -21.62 -17.57
C THR A 14 12.01 -21.12 -16.16
N VAL A 15 12.45 -21.85 -15.12
CA VAL A 15 12.29 -21.41 -13.72
C VAL A 15 13.10 -20.13 -13.46
N PHE A 16 14.33 -20.04 -13.97
CA PHE A 16 15.17 -18.85 -13.84
C PHE A 16 14.57 -17.64 -14.58
N ALA A 17 14.02 -17.84 -15.78
CA ALA A 17 13.32 -16.78 -16.51
C ALA A 17 12.04 -16.32 -15.80
N GLN A 18 11.27 -17.22 -15.18
CA GLN A 18 10.10 -16.87 -14.37
C GLN A 18 10.47 -16.08 -13.10
N LEU A 19 11.59 -16.44 -12.46
CA LEU A 19 12.14 -15.68 -11.32
C LEU A 19 12.58 -14.26 -11.72
N LEU A 20 13.17 -14.09 -12.90
CA LEU A 20 13.59 -12.78 -13.42
C LEU A 20 12.43 -11.86 -13.81
N PHE A 21 11.31 -12.41 -14.30
CA PHE A 21 10.11 -11.61 -14.62
C PHE A 21 9.35 -11.14 -13.38
N CYS A 22 9.52 -11.81 -12.23
CA CYS A 22 8.80 -11.48 -10.99
C CYS A 22 9.41 -10.28 -10.24
N THR A 23 10.65 -9.88 -10.56
CA THR A 23 11.36 -8.81 -9.82
C THR A 23 11.16 -7.40 -10.38
N MET A 24 10.35 -7.24 -11.44
CA MET A 24 10.08 -5.93 -12.07
C MET A 24 8.76 -5.31 -11.58
N GLY A 25 8.64 -5.11 -10.27
CA GLY A 25 7.58 -4.27 -9.69
C GLY A 25 8.14 -2.89 -9.34
N SER A 26 7.51 -1.81 -9.79
CA SER A 26 7.84 -0.46 -9.29
C SER A 26 7.54 -0.40 -7.79
N THR A 27 8.51 0.00 -6.98
CA THR A 27 8.39 0.04 -5.52
C THR A 27 7.66 1.29 -5.04
N SER A 28 6.40 1.44 -5.42
CA SER A 28 5.50 2.46 -4.85
C SER A 28 4.34 1.75 -4.19
N ILE A 29 4.06 2.11 -2.93
CA ILE A 29 2.84 1.66 -2.26
C ILE A 29 1.63 2.35 -2.92
N ASP A 30 0.50 1.66 -2.99
CA ASP A 30 -0.75 2.26 -3.45
C ASP A 30 -1.55 2.77 -2.23
N CYS A 31 -2.11 3.98 -2.29
CA CYS A 31 -2.87 4.53 -1.17
C CYS A 31 -4.22 5.07 -1.61
N PHE A 32 -5.18 5.11 -0.69
CA PHE A 32 -6.37 5.92 -0.90
C PHE A 32 -5.98 7.39 -0.89
N LYS A 33 -6.40 8.13 -1.92
CA LYS A 33 -6.14 9.56 -2.10
C LYS A 33 -7.46 10.29 -2.28
N CYS A 34 -7.86 11.06 -1.28
CA CYS A 34 -9.09 11.83 -1.30
C CYS A 34 -9.05 12.93 -0.25
N VAL A 35 -9.85 13.97 -0.48
CA VAL A 35 -10.14 15.01 0.50
C VAL A 35 -11.66 15.06 0.64
N SER A 36 -12.10 15.26 1.88
CA SER A 36 -13.47 15.56 2.21
C SER A 36 -13.50 16.68 3.26
N VAL A 37 -14.27 17.73 3.00
CA VAL A 37 -14.53 18.84 3.92
C VAL A 37 -16.04 18.93 4.12
N ASN A 38 -16.46 18.89 5.38
CA ASN A 38 -17.86 18.94 5.79
C ASN A 38 -18.75 17.91 5.08
N GLY A 39 -18.19 16.73 4.73
CA GLY A 39 -18.92 15.63 4.10
C GLY A 39 -19.23 15.83 2.62
N ASP A 40 -18.54 16.74 1.93
CA ASP A 40 -18.63 16.91 0.47
C ASP A 40 -18.26 15.64 -0.33
N ASN A 41 -17.47 14.75 0.27
CA ASN A 41 -17.09 13.46 -0.31
C ASN A 41 -17.32 12.30 0.69
N PRO A 42 -18.58 11.80 0.79
CA PRO A 42 -18.94 10.73 1.72
C PRO A 42 -18.14 9.45 1.54
N ALA A 43 -17.68 9.16 0.32
CA ALA A 43 -16.88 7.96 0.05
C ALA A 43 -15.46 8.04 0.63
N CYS A 44 -14.92 9.24 0.89
CA CYS A 44 -13.64 9.43 1.57
C CYS A 44 -13.77 9.28 3.10
N GLU A 45 -14.90 9.71 3.65
CA GLU A 45 -15.25 9.58 5.07
C GLU A 45 -15.62 8.15 5.45
N ASP A 46 -16.12 7.39 4.47
CA ASP A 46 -16.77 6.13 4.76
C ASP A 46 -15.82 5.05 5.33
N PRO A 47 -16.25 4.35 6.40
CA PRO A 47 -15.44 3.32 7.03
C PRO A 47 -15.47 1.91 6.39
N PHE A 48 -16.46 1.61 5.55
CA PHE A 48 -16.84 0.22 5.26
C PHE A 48 -17.01 -0.12 3.77
N HIS A 49 -16.94 0.82 2.84
CA HIS A 49 -17.35 0.60 1.47
C HIS A 49 -16.25 -0.08 0.67
N ASN A 50 -16.55 -1.31 0.30
CA ASN A 50 -15.76 -2.28 -0.45
C ASN A 50 -16.13 -2.35 -1.96
N ASN A 51 -16.88 -1.40 -2.51
CA ASN A 51 -17.26 -1.37 -3.95
C ASN A 51 -16.97 -0.02 -4.66
N HIS A 52 -16.56 1.02 -3.94
CA HIS A 52 -16.17 2.32 -4.54
C HIS A 52 -14.70 2.68 -4.28
N SER A 53 -14.01 1.90 -3.45
CA SER A 53 -12.68 2.19 -2.92
C SER A 53 -11.61 2.19 -4.02
N LEU A 54 -11.69 1.29 -5.01
CA LEU A 54 -10.69 1.23 -6.08
C LEU A 54 -10.59 2.51 -6.92
N LYS A 55 -11.66 3.33 -6.98
CA LYS A 55 -11.62 4.61 -7.71
C LYS A 55 -10.79 5.68 -6.97
N MET A 56 -10.63 5.54 -5.65
CA MET A 56 -9.82 6.45 -4.83
C MET A 56 -8.42 5.89 -4.55
N LEU A 57 -8.15 4.65 -4.95
CA LEU A 57 -6.83 4.05 -4.84
C LEU A 57 -5.96 4.61 -5.96
N GLU A 58 -4.86 5.27 -5.59
CA GLU A 58 -3.89 5.80 -6.53
C GLU A 58 -2.74 4.80 -6.72
N SER A 59 -2.54 4.35 -7.96
CA SER A 59 -1.49 3.40 -8.35
C SER A 59 -0.80 3.84 -9.66
N PRO A 60 0.52 4.12 -9.69
CA PRO A 60 1.44 4.21 -8.54
C PRO A 60 1.19 5.46 -7.72
N CYS A 61 1.19 5.35 -6.39
CA CYS A 61 0.98 6.51 -5.53
C CYS A 61 2.22 7.41 -5.53
N MET A 62 2.02 8.69 -5.85
CA MET A 62 3.09 9.69 -5.92
C MET A 62 2.81 10.80 -4.91
N GLY A 63 3.81 11.13 -4.10
CA GLY A 63 3.75 12.14 -3.04
C GLY A 63 4.80 13.23 -3.20
N GLY A 64 4.52 14.43 -2.69
CA GLY A 64 5.50 15.51 -2.61
C GLY A 64 6.49 15.28 -1.46
N ARG A 65 7.70 15.84 -1.60
CA ARG A 65 8.72 15.83 -0.54
C ARG A 65 9.04 17.25 -0.11
N LYS A 66 8.99 17.53 1.20
CA LYS A 66 9.33 18.85 1.75
C LYS A 66 10.75 19.26 1.31
N GLY A 67 10.87 20.45 0.74
CA GLY A 67 12.15 21.01 0.29
C GLY A 67 12.68 20.47 -1.04
N ARG A 68 11.85 19.77 -1.83
CA ARG A 68 12.17 19.33 -3.19
C ARG A 68 11.00 19.58 -4.13
N ASP A 69 11.29 20.09 -5.32
CA ASP A 69 10.29 20.25 -6.38
C ASP A 69 10.07 18.92 -7.09
N GLY A 70 8.79 18.61 -7.37
CA GLY A 70 8.37 17.38 -8.06
C GLY A 70 7.69 16.36 -7.15
N VAL A 71 7.31 15.24 -7.75
CA VAL A 71 6.62 14.13 -7.10
C VAL A 71 7.51 12.89 -7.08
N PHE A 72 7.44 12.13 -6.00
CA PHE A 72 8.27 10.96 -5.74
C PHE A 72 7.38 9.75 -5.45
N PRO A 73 7.84 8.52 -5.78
CA PRO A 73 7.10 7.29 -5.46
C PRO A 73 6.91 7.19 -3.95
N ALA A 74 5.66 7.11 -3.51
CA ALA A 74 5.32 7.07 -2.10
C ALA A 74 5.74 5.74 -1.46
N THR A 75 6.06 5.80 -0.17
CA THR A 75 6.47 4.65 0.64
C THR A 75 5.51 4.40 1.81
N ALA A 76 4.60 5.33 2.09
CA ALA A 76 3.63 5.23 3.16
C ALA A 76 2.31 5.91 2.77
N CYS A 77 1.24 5.53 3.45
CA CYS A 77 -0.07 6.14 3.33
C CYS A 77 -0.42 6.89 4.60
N ILE A 78 -1.08 8.05 4.48
CA ILE A 78 -1.62 8.79 5.61
C ILE A 78 -3.12 8.93 5.55
N LYS A 79 -3.75 8.93 6.72
CA LYS A 79 -5.14 9.32 6.95
C LYS A 79 -5.18 10.39 8.04
N LEU A 80 -5.72 11.54 7.71
CA LEU A 80 -6.06 12.64 8.59
C LEU A 80 -7.56 12.63 8.82
N ASP A 81 -7.98 12.71 10.08
CA ASP A 81 -9.38 12.91 10.46
C ASP A 81 -9.43 13.97 11.56
N GLY A 82 -10.17 15.05 11.35
CA GLY A 82 -10.18 16.17 12.27
C GLY A 82 -11.25 17.22 12.00
N ARG A 83 -11.13 18.34 12.71
CA ARG A 83 -11.99 19.51 12.55
C ARG A 83 -11.18 20.79 12.48
N TYR A 84 -11.60 21.72 11.64
CA TYR A 84 -11.05 23.06 11.60
C TYR A 84 -11.33 23.82 12.90
N THR A 85 -10.33 24.47 13.48
CA THR A 85 -10.52 25.15 14.79
C THR A 85 -11.30 26.46 14.69
N ASP A 86 -11.36 27.05 13.49
CA ASP A 86 -12.05 28.31 13.20
C ASP A 86 -13.52 28.10 12.81
N THR A 87 -13.83 27.11 11.97
CA THR A 87 -15.20 26.84 11.48
C THR A 87 -15.89 25.64 12.11
N ASP A 88 -15.16 24.79 12.86
CA ASP A 88 -15.61 23.49 13.37
C ASP A 88 -16.07 22.48 12.29
N GLU A 89 -15.76 22.76 11.01
CA GLU A 89 -16.04 21.85 9.90
C GLU A 89 -15.15 20.61 9.98
N SER A 90 -15.74 19.43 9.75
CA SER A 90 -14.99 18.17 9.68
C SER A 90 -14.14 18.10 8.42
N ILE A 91 -12.98 17.48 8.53
CA ILE A 91 -12.09 17.23 7.41
C ILE A 91 -11.47 15.85 7.52
N THR A 92 -11.52 15.11 6.41
CA THR A 92 -10.78 13.87 6.22
C THR A 92 -9.90 13.96 4.99
N VAL A 93 -8.61 13.67 5.17
CA VAL A 93 -7.62 13.67 4.09
C VAL A 93 -6.93 12.31 4.06
N ARG A 94 -6.99 11.63 2.93
CA ARG A 94 -6.18 10.44 2.64
C ARG A 94 -5.18 10.82 1.55
N ALA A 95 -3.90 10.52 1.75
CA ALA A 95 -2.86 10.91 0.79
C ALA A 95 -1.69 9.92 0.76
N CYS A 96 -1.00 9.93 -0.39
CA CYS A 96 0.31 9.32 -0.54
C CYS A 96 1.34 10.13 0.23
N ALA A 97 2.28 9.47 0.89
CA ALA A 97 3.38 10.13 1.55
C ALA A 97 4.72 9.42 1.37
N LEU A 98 5.78 10.21 1.52
CA LEU A 98 7.15 9.73 1.45
C LEU A 98 7.79 9.86 2.82
N ASP A 99 8.30 8.77 3.36
CA ASP A 99 9.17 8.84 4.54
C ASP A 99 10.52 9.43 4.11
N SER A 100 10.83 10.65 4.56
CA SER A 100 11.97 11.40 4.04
C SER A 100 13.29 11.04 4.70
N GLY A 101 13.30 10.12 5.67
CA GLY A 101 14.54 9.61 6.24
C GLY A 101 15.27 10.61 7.15
N THR A 102 14.69 11.78 7.43
CA THR A 102 15.42 12.85 8.13
C THR A 102 15.51 12.59 9.63
N LEU A 103 16.56 13.14 10.26
CA LEU A 103 16.98 12.83 11.64
C LEU A 103 16.03 13.35 12.74
N THR A 104 14.95 14.03 12.37
CA THR A 104 13.95 14.57 13.30
C THR A 104 12.59 13.95 13.06
N THR A 105 12.26 12.95 13.88
CA THR A 105 10.97 12.26 13.94
C THR A 105 9.78 13.22 14.07
N ASP A 106 10.01 14.42 14.62
CA ASP A 106 8.97 15.44 14.88
C ASP A 106 8.64 16.35 13.69
N THR A 107 9.36 16.24 12.57
CA THR A 107 9.08 17.03 11.35
C THR A 107 8.48 16.22 10.21
N GLU A 108 8.35 14.91 10.39
CA GLU A 108 7.80 13.97 9.41
C GLU A 108 6.50 13.37 9.99
N ILE A 109 5.36 13.89 9.52
CA ILE A 109 4.00 13.44 9.89
C ILE A 109 3.75 11.94 9.60
N ILE A 110 4.70 11.29 8.94
CA ILE A 110 4.67 9.91 8.44
C ILE A 110 5.18 8.91 9.47
N ARG A 111 5.93 9.36 10.49
CA ARG A 111 6.61 8.47 11.45
C ARG A 111 5.86 8.25 12.75
N MET A 112 4.73 8.92 12.98
CA MET A 112 3.98 8.75 14.21
C MET A 112 2.49 9.04 14.03
N SER A 113 1.67 8.01 14.25
CA SER A 113 0.24 8.19 14.43
C SER A 113 0.00 8.96 15.73
N HIS A 114 -0.50 10.19 15.63
CA HIS A 114 -0.70 11.05 16.80
C HIS A 114 -1.94 11.93 16.63
N CYS A 115 -2.51 12.34 17.76
CA CYS A 115 -3.63 13.26 17.80
C CYS A 115 -3.19 14.59 18.40
N GLY A 116 -3.60 15.69 17.78
CA GLY A 116 -3.16 17.01 18.17
C GLY A 116 -3.77 18.10 17.31
N SER A 117 -3.13 19.27 17.36
CA SER A 117 -3.45 20.38 16.45
C SER A 117 -2.30 20.52 15.45
N PHE A 118 -2.64 20.60 14.17
CA PHE A 118 -1.69 20.75 13.08
C PHE A 118 -2.15 21.87 12.16
N TYR A 119 -1.19 22.42 11.40
CA TYR A 119 -1.44 23.55 10.50
C TYR A 119 -1.38 23.07 9.05
N LEU A 120 -2.48 23.20 8.34
CA LEU A 120 -2.65 22.76 6.95
C LEU A 120 -3.28 23.91 6.15
N GLU A 121 -2.72 24.24 4.99
CA GLU A 121 -3.30 25.24 4.06
C GLU A 121 -3.77 26.54 4.74
N ASN A 122 -2.89 27.11 5.56
CA ASN A 122 -3.13 28.34 6.32
C ASN A 122 -4.17 28.27 7.45
N ARG A 123 -4.66 27.08 7.80
CA ARG A 123 -5.68 26.86 8.83
C ARG A 123 -5.21 25.85 9.88
N TYR A 124 -5.74 25.98 11.09
CA TYR A 124 -5.50 25.03 12.16
C TYR A 124 -6.58 23.95 12.15
N ILE A 125 -6.15 22.71 12.23
CA ILE A 125 -7.04 21.55 12.32
C ILE A 125 -6.67 20.79 13.59
N ARG A 126 -7.68 20.35 14.33
CA ARG A 126 -7.54 19.49 15.50
C ARG A 126 -8.08 18.11 15.17
N GLY A 127 -7.23 17.09 15.27
CA GLY A 127 -7.59 15.75 14.81
C GLY A 127 -6.50 14.72 15.08
N CYS A 128 -6.63 13.57 14.44
CA CYS A 128 -5.68 12.47 14.49
C CYS A 128 -5.12 12.21 13.10
N VAL A 129 -3.81 11.94 13.06
CA VAL A 129 -3.12 11.43 11.88
C VAL A 129 -2.75 9.98 12.12
N GLN A 130 -3.01 9.14 11.12
CA GLN A 130 -2.60 7.74 11.08
C GLN A 130 -1.70 7.55 9.87
N SER A 131 -0.54 6.92 10.09
CA SER A 131 0.40 6.55 9.04
C SER A 131 0.61 5.05 9.04
N CYS A 132 0.79 4.47 7.86
CA CYS A 132 1.03 3.04 7.67
C CYS A 132 1.79 2.79 6.36
N ASP A 133 2.56 1.70 6.33
CA ASP A 133 3.41 1.26 5.20
C ASP A 133 3.45 -0.27 5.06
N ASP A 134 2.55 -0.97 5.77
CA ASP A 134 2.53 -2.43 5.89
C ASP A 134 1.79 -3.14 4.74
N ALA A 135 0.92 -2.43 4.02
CA ALA A 135 0.18 -2.94 2.87
C ALA A 135 -0.36 -1.82 1.97
N ASP A 136 -0.60 -2.14 0.70
CA ASP A 136 -1.34 -1.26 -0.20
C ASP A 136 -2.74 -0.93 0.35
N GLY A 137 -3.10 0.35 0.30
CA GLY A 137 -4.37 0.86 0.79
C GLY A 137 -4.53 0.75 2.31
N CYS A 138 -3.44 0.64 3.08
CA CYS A 138 -3.51 0.53 4.54
C CYS A 138 -4.21 1.73 5.21
N ASN A 139 -4.24 2.91 4.57
CA ASN A 139 -5.01 4.08 5.00
C ASN A 139 -6.51 4.00 4.65
N ALA A 140 -7.00 2.79 4.39
CA ALA A 140 -8.41 2.49 4.50
C ALA A 140 -8.92 2.86 5.90
N ALA A 141 -10.23 2.91 6.04
CA ALA A 141 -10.76 3.00 7.38
C ALA A 141 -10.41 1.76 8.21
N PRO A 142 -10.16 1.94 9.53
CA PRO A 142 -9.78 0.86 10.40
C PRO A 142 -10.85 -0.22 10.38
N ARG A 143 -10.48 -1.43 9.97
CA ARG A 143 -11.34 -2.61 10.11
C ARG A 143 -11.44 -2.96 11.59
N VAL A 144 -12.66 -3.17 12.08
CA VAL A 144 -12.86 -3.93 13.33
C VAL A 144 -12.18 -5.29 13.11
N LEU A 145 -11.18 -5.60 13.93
CA LEU A 145 -10.35 -6.80 13.81
C LEU A 145 -11.21 -8.07 13.81
N THR A 146 -11.44 -8.64 12.64
CA THR A 146 -11.65 -10.07 12.49
C THR A 146 -10.33 -10.67 12.02
N VAL A 147 -9.69 -11.41 12.92
CA VAL A 147 -8.52 -12.23 12.60
C VAL A 147 -8.94 -13.21 11.50
N SER A 148 -8.33 -13.10 10.33
CA SER A 148 -8.46 -14.10 9.27
C SER A 148 -7.07 -14.35 8.70
N GLY A 149 -6.58 -15.55 8.97
CA GLY A 149 -5.24 -16.01 8.60
C GLY A 149 -5.07 -16.06 7.09
N ALA A 150 -4.02 -15.43 6.59
CA ALA A 150 -3.52 -15.64 5.25
C ALA A 150 -2.30 -16.57 5.31
N ALA A 151 -2.51 -17.82 4.93
CA ALA A 151 -1.44 -18.72 4.53
C ALA A 151 -1.93 -19.50 3.32
N LEU A 152 -1.42 -19.17 2.12
CA LEU A 152 -1.02 -20.15 1.10
C LEU A 152 -0.44 -19.42 -0.12
N CYS A 153 0.86 -19.57 -0.33
CA CYS A 153 1.46 -19.66 -1.66
C CYS A 153 2.54 -20.74 -1.60
N LEU A 154 2.11 -22.00 -1.47
CA LEU A 154 2.90 -23.16 -1.85
C LEU A 154 2.18 -23.82 -3.02
N GLY A 155 2.55 -23.41 -4.23
CA GLY A 155 2.09 -24.03 -5.47
C GLY A 155 2.59 -25.47 -5.55
N LEU A 156 1.65 -26.38 -5.78
CA LEU A 156 1.87 -27.80 -6.08
C LEU A 156 2.77 -27.97 -7.31
N GLY A 157 4.04 -28.30 -7.07
CA GLY A 157 4.99 -28.75 -8.09
C GLY A 157 5.35 -30.22 -7.88
N ALA A 158 4.37 -31.13 -7.94
CA ALA A 158 4.65 -32.58 -7.95
C ALA A 158 3.61 -33.33 -8.79
N ALA A 159 3.64 -33.10 -10.11
CA ALA A 159 2.95 -33.95 -11.07
C ALA A 159 3.87 -34.25 -12.25
N ALA A 160 4.74 -35.26 -12.09
CA ALA A 160 5.26 -36.09 -13.18
C ALA A 160 6.31 -37.08 -12.64
N ALA A 161 5.88 -38.18 -12.02
CA ALA A 161 6.70 -39.37 -11.90
C ALA A 161 5.85 -40.61 -12.18
N GLY A 162 5.98 -41.14 -13.39
CA GLY A 162 5.94 -42.58 -13.61
C GLY A 162 4.57 -43.25 -13.83
N LEU A 163 3.79 -42.79 -14.81
CA LEU A 163 3.04 -43.75 -15.64
C LEU A 163 4.06 -44.46 -16.54
N LEU A 164 4.50 -45.67 -16.16
CA LEU A 164 5.01 -46.72 -17.06
C LEU A 164 5.59 -47.88 -16.23
N ARG A 165 4.80 -48.95 -16.05
CA ARG A 165 5.17 -50.29 -16.60
C ARG A 165 4.09 -51.33 -16.30
N TRP A 166 3.51 -51.82 -17.38
CA TRP A 166 3.02 -53.20 -17.51
C TRP A 166 4.22 -54.15 -17.55
N GLY A 167 4.05 -55.35 -17.00
CA GLY A 167 5.00 -56.46 -17.02
C GLY A 167 4.99 -57.21 -15.71
#